data_AF-A0A957QZ62-F1
#
_entry.id   AF-A0A957QZ62-F1
#
_cell.length_a   1.000
_cell.length_b   1.000
_cell.length_c   1.000
_cell.angle_alpha   90.00
_cell.angle_beta   90.00
_cell.angle_gamma   90.00
#
_symmetry.space_group_name_H-M   'P 1'
#
loop_
_entity.id
_entity.type
_entity.pdbx_description
1 polymer ?
#
loop_
_entity_poly.entity_id
_entity_poly.type
_entity_poly.pdbx_seq_one_letter_code
_entity_poly.pdbx_strand_id
1 'polypeptide(L)'
;MQTLMLNSKPRKGSTGNTFTIEVIGDSPVKDKVREAIQALEHHPAKASRRSIIDLLGIIEQFNFQIRFTEHYLEDELEGWTFIVQG
;
A
#
# COMPACT_ATOMS: atom_id res chain seq x y z
N MET A 1 17.17 -5.51 -10.92
CA MET A 1 16.95 -4.90 -9.60
C MET A 1 15.84 -3.88 -9.77
N GLN A 2 14.65 -4.18 -9.26
CA GLN A 2 13.44 -3.42 -9.52
C GLN A 2 13.09 -2.65 -8.26
N THR A 3 12.85 -1.35 -8.37
CA THR A 3 12.46 -0.51 -7.23
C THR A 3 11.03 -0.06 -7.44
N LEU A 4 10.19 -0.31 -6.44
CA LEU A 4 8.80 0.12 -6.41
C LEU A 4 8.54 0.93 -5.14
N MET A 5 7.60 1.86 -5.22
CA MET A 5 7.04 2.52 -4.06
C MET A 5 5.61 2.05 -3.85
N LEU A 6 5.30 1.60 -2.65
CA LEU A 6 3.96 1.24 -2.21
C LEU A 6 3.49 2.33 -1.24
N ASN A 7 2.37 2.98 -1.52
CA ASN A 7 1.83 4.06 -0.69
C ASN A 7 0.38 3.76 -0.29
N SER A 8 0.12 3.65 1.01
CA SER A 8 -1.23 3.62 1.58
C SER A 8 -1.73 5.05 1.73
N LYS A 9 -2.62 5.47 0.84
CA LYS A 9 -3.28 6.78 0.90
C LYS A 9 -4.59 6.70 1.69
N PRO A 10 -4.64 7.27 2.90
CA PRO A 10 -5.91 7.51 3.55
C PRO A 10 -6.63 8.67 2.86
N ARG A 11 -7.95 8.61 2.81
CA ARG A 11 -8.79 9.72 2.36
C ARG A 11 -10.02 9.83 3.25
N LYS A 12 -10.19 11.00 3.85
CA LYS A 12 -11.37 11.35 4.64
C LYS A 12 -12.54 11.64 3.69
N GLY A 13 -13.62 10.90 3.84
CA GLY A 13 -14.85 11.07 3.05
C GLY A 13 -16.04 11.44 3.93
N SER A 14 -17.03 12.12 3.37
CA SER A 14 -18.25 12.50 4.09
C SER A 14 -19.10 11.32 4.54
N THR A 15 -18.95 10.17 3.89
CA THR A 15 -19.67 8.91 4.18
C THR A 15 -18.79 7.85 4.86
N GLY A 16 -17.51 8.16 5.11
CA GLY A 16 -16.54 7.23 5.69
C GLY A 16 -15.12 7.47 5.19
N ASN A 17 -14.15 6.96 5.94
CA ASN A 17 -12.75 7.00 5.55
C ASN A 17 -12.45 5.87 4.56
N THR A 18 -11.59 6.13 3.59
CA THR A 18 -11.13 5.16 2.60
C THR A 18 -9.62 5.05 2.66
N PHE A 19 -9.10 3.86 2.38
CA PHE A 19 -7.66 3.58 2.38
C PHE A 19 -7.32 2.81 1.11
N THR A 20 -6.59 3.44 0.19
CA THR A 20 -6.16 2.83 -1.08
C THR A 20 -4.66 2.58 -1.06
N ILE A 21 -4.20 1.60 -1.83
CA ILE A 21 -2.76 1.35 -2.01
C ILE A 21 -2.39 1.70 -3.44
N GLU A 22 -1.45 2.64 -3.59
CA GLU A 22 -0.85 2.97 -4.87
C GLU A 22 0.51 2.29 -5.03
N VAL A 23 0.80 1.82 -6.25
CA VAL A 23 2.13 1.34 -6.64
C VAL A 23 2.73 2.27 -7.70
N ILE A 24 3.89 2.84 -7.38
CA ILE A 24 4.62 3.80 -8.20
C ILE A 24 6.00 3.23 -8.55
N GLY A 25 6.53 3.60 -9.71
CA GLY A 25 7.75 3.03 -10.30
C GLY A 25 7.45 2.31 -11.61
N ASP A 26 8.49 2.00 -12.38
CA ASP A 26 8.39 1.21 -13.61
C ASP A 26 9.16 -0.10 -13.42
N SER A 27 8.45 -1.22 -13.56
CA SER A 27 8.96 -2.54 -13.20
C SER A 27 8.07 -3.64 -13.80
N PRO A 28 8.65 -4.72 -14.34
CA PRO A 28 7.90 -5.87 -14.86
C PRO A 28 6.92 -6.52 -13.87
N VAL A 29 7.12 -6.37 -12.56
CA VAL A 29 6.21 -6.95 -11.55
C VAL A 29 5.10 -6.01 -11.12
N LYS A 30 5.11 -4.75 -11.58
CA LYS A 30 4.14 -3.72 -11.18
C LYS A 30 2.69 -4.14 -11.43
N ASP A 31 2.38 -4.70 -12.59
CA ASP A 31 1.00 -5.08 -12.91
C ASP A 31 0.52 -6.25 -12.05
N LYS A 32 1.39 -7.21 -11.72
CA LYS A 32 1.09 -8.27 -10.75
C LYS A 32 0.86 -7.72 -9.35
N VAL A 33 1.64 -6.70 -8.94
CA VAL A 33 1.44 -6.02 -7.66
C VAL A 33 0.09 -5.29 -7.65
N ARG A 34 -0.32 -4.65 -8.76
CA ARG A 34 -1.65 -4.03 -8.88
C ARG A 34 -2.78 -5.04 -8.75
N GLU A 35 -2.66 -6.20 -9.39
CA GLU A 35 -3.63 -7.29 -9.26
C GLU A 35 -3.75 -7.77 -7.80
N ALA A 36 -2.63 -7.93 -7.10
CA ALA A 36 -2.62 -8.29 -5.69
C ALA A 36 -3.29 -7.22 -4.80
N ILE A 37 -3.05 -5.93 -5.08
CA ILE A 37 -3.72 -4.82 -4.39
C ILE A 37 -5.24 -4.88 -4.59
N GLN A 38 -5.70 -5.06 -5.83
CA GLN A 38 -7.14 -5.13 -6.15
C GLN A 38 -7.83 -6.29 -5.43
N ALA A 39 -7.18 -7.45 -5.33
CA ALA A 39 -7.72 -8.58 -4.57
C ALA A 39 -7.93 -8.24 -3.08
N LEU A 40 -7.15 -7.31 -2.53
CA LEU A 40 -7.24 -6.86 -1.15
C LEU A 40 -8.23 -5.69 -0.95
N GLU A 41 -8.58 -4.93 -1.99
CA GLU A 41 -9.46 -3.75 -1.89
C GLU A 41 -10.94 -4.07 -1.63
N HIS A 42 -11.40 -5.30 -1.85
CA HIS A 42 -12.80 -5.70 -1.66
C HIS A 42 -13.24 -5.95 -0.21
N HIS A 43 -12.45 -5.57 0.79
CA HIS A 43 -12.83 -5.77 2.20
C HIS A 43 -13.68 -4.60 2.74
N PRO A 44 -14.95 -4.80 3.12
CA PRO A 44 -15.91 -3.73 3.49
C PRO A 44 -15.58 -2.97 4.79
N ALA A 45 -14.42 -3.22 5.41
CA ALA A 45 -13.99 -2.64 6.68
C ALA A 45 -12.48 -2.36 6.72
N LYS A 46 -11.91 -1.76 5.67
CA LYS A 46 -10.51 -1.28 5.74
C LYS A 46 -10.42 -0.10 6.72
N ALA A 47 -9.98 -0.38 7.94
CA ALA A 47 -9.44 0.62 8.87
C ALA A 47 -7.95 0.86 8.56
N SER A 48 -7.32 1.92 9.11
CA SER A 48 -5.89 2.22 8.88
C SER A 48 -4.99 1.02 9.17
N ARG A 49 -5.29 0.27 10.24
CA ARG A 49 -4.55 -0.93 10.62
C ARG A 49 -4.60 -2.04 9.56
N ARG A 50 -5.64 -2.08 8.72
CA ARG A 50 -5.73 -3.08 7.65
C ARG A 50 -4.89 -2.69 6.44
N SER A 51 -4.77 -1.40 6.10
CA SER A 51 -3.97 -0.98 4.95
C SER A 51 -2.47 -1.25 5.14
N ILE A 52 -1.94 -1.07 6.36
CA ILE A 52 -0.56 -1.47 6.66
C ILE A 52 -0.36 -2.99 6.59
N ILE A 53 -1.32 -3.79 7.07
CA ILE A 53 -1.24 -5.26 6.97
C ILE A 53 -1.24 -5.71 5.51
N ASP A 54 -2.11 -5.11 4.69
CA ASP A 54 -2.19 -5.41 3.26
C ASP A 54 -0.87 -5.04 2.54
N LEU A 55 -0.26 -3.89 2.88
CA LEU A 55 1.06 -3.50 2.38
C LEU A 55 2.15 -4.53 2.74
N LEU A 56 2.21 -4.97 4.00
CA LEU A 56 3.17 -5.96 4.46
C LEU A 56 2.95 -7.33 3.77
N GLY A 57 1.70 -7.73 3.57
CA GLY A 57 1.36 -8.95 2.84
C GLY A 57 1.82 -8.92 1.38
N ILE A 58 1.72 -7.77 0.70
CA ILE A 58 2.27 -7.58 -0.65
C ILE A 58 3.80 -7.72 -0.63
N ILE A 59 4.46 -7.07 0.33
CA ILE A 59 5.92 -7.12 0.46
C ILE A 59 6.41 -8.57 0.64
N GLU A 60 5.73 -9.34 1.50
CA GLU A 60 6.02 -10.76 1.73
C GLU A 60 5.75 -11.61 0.48
N GLN A 61 4.59 -11.47 -0.15
CA GLN A 61 4.18 -12.26 -1.32
C GLN A 61 5.17 -12.15 -2.49
N PHE A 62 5.72 -10.95 -2.71
CA PHE A 62 6.67 -10.69 -3.79
C PHE A 62 8.14 -10.77 -3.34
N ASN A 63 8.39 -11.13 -2.08
CA ASN A 63 9.72 -11.24 -1.47
C ASN A 63 10.56 -9.97 -1.65
N PHE A 64 9.94 -8.80 -1.48
CA PHE A 64 10.64 -7.53 -1.58
C PHE A 64 11.42 -7.21 -0.30
N GLN A 65 12.57 -6.58 -0.48
CA GLN A 65 13.32 -5.96 0.60
C GLN A 65 12.85 -4.53 0.82
N ILE A 66 12.51 -4.17 2.05
CA ILE A 66 12.22 -2.79 2.43
C ILE A 66 13.52 -1.98 2.44
N ARG A 67 13.56 -0.90 1.66
CA ARG A 67 14.68 0.05 1.61
C ARG A 67 14.40 1.33 2.37
N PHE A 68 13.13 1.71 2.43
CA PHE A 68 12.68 2.90 3.15
C PHE A 68 11.25 2.70 3.63
N THR A 69 10.94 3.29 4.78
CA THR A 69 9.59 3.35 5.34
C THR A 69 9.36 4.71 5.93
N GLU A 70 8.19 5.28 5.64
CA GLU A 70 7.70 6.50 6.24
C GLU A 70 6.28 6.31 6.72
N HIS A 71 6.03 6.80 7.94
CA HIS A 71 4.71 6.93 8.53
C HIS A 71 4.33 8.40 8.51
N TYR A 72 3.10 8.70 8.15
CA TYR A 72 2.57 10.06 8.15
C TYR A 72 1.10 10.10 8.56
N LEU A 73 0.66 11.29 8.99
CA LEU A 73 -0.74 11.57 9.30
C LEU A 73 -1.30 12.55 8.27
N GLU A 74 -2.44 12.20 7.67
CA GLU A 74 -3.17 13.04 6.73
C GLU A 74 -4.65 13.08 7.18
N ASP A 75 -5.15 14.27 7.51
CA ASP A 75 -6.51 14.47 8.06
C ASP A 75 -6.85 13.60 9.28
N GLU A 76 -5.88 13.40 10.18
CA GLU A 76 -5.94 12.51 11.36
C GLU A 76 -5.98 11.00 11.04
N LEU A 77 -5.74 10.63 9.79
CA LEU A 77 -5.67 9.25 9.33
C LEU A 77 -4.22 8.84 9.09
N GLU A 78 -3.88 7.61 9.46
CA GLU A 78 -2.54 7.07 9.27
C GLU A 78 -2.32 6.63 7.81
N GLY A 79 -1.20 7.10 7.24
CA GLY A 79 -0.68 6.70 5.95
C GLY A 79 0.73 6.11 6.07
N TRP A 80 1.09 5.29 5.10
CA TRP A 80 2.38 4.58 5.09
C TRP A 80 2.95 4.52 3.69
N THR A 81 4.23 4.87 3.56
CA THR A 81 5.01 4.76 2.33
C THR A 81 6.14 3.76 2.53
N PHE A 82 6.29 2.83 1.60
CA PHE A 82 7.41 1.89 1.53
C PHE A 82 8.11 2.01 0.19
N ILE A 83 9.43 2.14 0.19
CA ILE A 83 10.25 1.89 -1.01
C ILE A 83 10.81 0.48 -0.87
N VAL A 84 10.55 -0.35 -1.86
CA VAL A 84 10.82 -1.78 -1.83
C VAL A 84 11.62 -2.20 -3.06
N GLN A 85 12.43 -3.24 -2.91
CA GLN A 85 13.34 -3.69 -3.95
C GLN A 85 13.37 -5.22 -4.06
N GLY A 86 13.32 -5.74 -5.28
CA GLY A 86 13.42 -7.18 -5.58
C GLY A 86 13.90 -7.48 -7.00
#